data_AF-A0A958FWY9-F1
#
_entry.id   AF-A0A958FWY9-F1
#
_cell.length_a   1.000
_cell.length_b   1.000
_cell.length_c   1.000
_cell.angle_alpha   90.00
_cell.angle_beta   90.00
_cell.angle_gamma   90.00
#
_symmetry.space_group_name_H-M   'P 1'
#
loop_
_entity.id
_entity.type
_entity.pdbx_description
1 polymer ?
#
loop_
_entity_poly.entity_id
_entity_poly.type
_entity_poly.pdbx_seq_one_letter_code
_entity_poly.pdbx_strand_id
1 'polypeptide(L)'
;MYYIYILKKENNGSNRTFTVDTQMKYKEITEESIKVLVDQFYTKIRQDSELGPVFEGTIGVDEASWKKHLLIMYDFWSSIMLTSGRYHGNPHQKHQNIPAFDIQLFDRWLNLFSETAHEVHDFRIAKQYVDRSQRIAESLKLSVK
;
A
#
# COMPACT_ATOMS: atom_id res chain seq x y z
N MET A 1 -22.08 24.14 8.50
CA MET A 1 -21.23 23.57 9.56
C MET A 1 -22.16 22.88 10.55
N TYR A 2 -22.24 21.55 10.49
CA TYR A 2 -23.20 20.67 11.20
C TYR A 2 -22.41 19.87 12.27
N TYR A 3 -22.90 19.48 13.45
CA TYR A 3 -24.18 19.67 14.14
C TYR A 3 -23.99 19.38 15.64
N ILE A 4 -24.96 19.84 16.43
CA ILE A 4 -25.03 19.89 17.89
C ILE A 4 -25.41 18.54 18.50
N TYR A 5 -24.82 18.19 19.65
CA TYR A 5 -25.22 17.04 20.49
C TYR A 5 -26.63 17.25 21.07
N ILE A 6 -27.56 16.34 20.79
CA ILE A 6 -28.79 16.17 21.57
C ILE A 6 -28.90 14.69 21.95
N LEU A 7 -28.79 14.41 23.25
CA LEU A 7 -29.13 13.13 23.86
C LEU A 7 -30.65 13.03 24.00
N LYS A 8 -31.25 11.97 23.46
CA LYS A 8 -32.55 11.47 23.92
C LYS A 8 -32.51 9.93 23.93
N LYS A 9 -32.60 9.34 25.11
CA LYS A 9 -32.88 7.91 25.32
C LYS A 9 -34.35 7.63 24.96
N GLU A 10 -34.67 6.50 24.34
CA GLU A 10 -35.23 5.31 25.01
C GLU A 10 -35.46 4.13 24.04
N ASN A 11 -35.54 2.94 24.65
CA ASN A 11 -35.43 1.57 24.14
C ASN A 11 -36.49 1.12 23.12
N ASN A 12 -36.13 0.22 22.19
CA ASN A 12 -36.36 -1.24 22.29
C ASN A 12 -36.32 -1.91 20.90
N GLY A 13 -35.77 -3.13 20.80
CA GLY A 13 -36.02 -4.03 19.67
C GLY A 13 -34.83 -4.36 18.77
N SER A 14 -34.29 -5.57 18.96
CA SER A 14 -33.77 -6.48 17.93
C SER A 14 -33.00 -5.90 16.73
N ASN A 15 -31.68 -5.90 16.82
CA ASN A 15 -30.74 -6.38 15.80
C ASN A 15 -29.36 -5.84 16.13
N ARG A 16 -28.43 -6.71 16.53
CA ARG A 16 -27.01 -6.34 16.53
C ARG A 16 -26.19 -7.50 15.97
N THR A 17 -26.17 -7.58 14.64
CA THR A 17 -24.91 -7.86 13.95
C THR A 17 -23.99 -6.67 14.25
N PHE A 18 -23.10 -6.84 15.21
CA PHE A 18 -21.96 -5.95 15.38
C PHE A 18 -20.74 -6.64 14.81
N THR A 19 -20.48 -6.48 13.52
CA THR A 19 -19.11 -6.57 13.03
C THR A 19 -18.45 -5.23 13.31
N VAL A 20 -18.01 -5.02 14.55
CA VAL A 20 -17.02 -3.99 14.87
C VAL A 20 -15.66 -4.63 14.66
N ASP A 21 -15.29 -4.89 13.41
CA ASP A 21 -13.88 -5.17 13.09
C ASP A 21 -13.14 -3.84 13.08
N THR A 22 -12.93 -3.28 14.27
CA THR A 22 -11.91 -2.26 14.45
C THR A 22 -10.58 -3.00 14.51
N GLN A 23 -10.07 -3.44 13.34
CA GLN A 23 -8.71 -3.90 13.21
C GLN A 23 -7.80 -2.84 13.86
N MET A 24 -7.04 -3.21 14.90
CA MET A 24 -6.12 -2.28 15.54
C MET A 24 -5.09 -1.79 14.51
N LYS A 25 -5.19 -0.52 14.13
CA LYS A 25 -4.28 0.10 13.17
C LYS A 25 -2.97 0.50 13.82
N TYR A 26 -1.87 0.34 13.10
CA TYR A 26 -0.55 0.76 13.55
C TYR A 26 -0.47 2.29 13.65
N LYS A 27 0.02 2.79 14.79
CA LYS A 27 0.18 4.24 15.08
C LYS A 27 1.61 4.73 14.92
N GLU A 28 2.52 3.81 14.63
CA GLU A 28 3.94 4.03 14.47
C GLU A 28 4.43 3.26 13.25
N ILE A 29 5.53 3.74 12.67
CA ILE A 29 6.22 3.06 11.59
C ILE A 29 7.26 2.15 12.24
N THR A 30 7.03 0.85 12.11
CA THR A 30 7.96 -0.21 12.52
C THR A 30 8.18 -1.18 11.37
N GLU A 31 9.20 -2.03 11.47
CA GLU A 31 9.46 -3.08 10.49
C GLU A 31 8.27 -4.05 10.33
N GLU A 32 7.60 -4.36 11.43
CA GLU A 32 6.38 -5.17 11.41
C GLU A 32 5.27 -4.47 10.64
N SER A 33 5.02 -3.19 10.92
CA SER A 33 3.96 -2.43 10.24
C SER A 33 4.24 -2.25 8.74
N ILE A 34 5.51 -2.12 8.35
CA ILE A 34 5.94 -2.08 6.95
C ILE A 34 5.66 -3.41 6.28
N LYS A 35 6.03 -4.52 6.93
CA LYS A 35 5.80 -5.85 6.39
C LYS A 35 4.31 -6.10 6.16
N VAL A 36 3.45 -5.76 7.13
CA VAL A 36 1.99 -5.92 6.99
C VAL A 36 1.44 -5.09 5.83
N LEU A 37 1.82 -3.82 5.72
CA LEU A 37 1.44 -2.96 4.60
C LEU A 37 1.84 -3.57 3.25
N VAL A 38 3.11 -3.95 3.11
CA VAL A 38 3.64 -4.50 1.86
C VAL A 38 2.95 -5.81 1.49
N ASP A 39 2.72 -6.70 2.46
CA ASP A 39 2.04 -7.98 2.22
C ASP A 39 0.59 -7.78 1.75
N GLN A 40 -0.17 -6.91 2.42
CA GLN A 40 -1.55 -6.62 2.02
C GLN A 40 -1.61 -5.92 0.66
N PHE A 41 -0.69 -4.99 0.42
CA PHE A 41 -0.64 -4.25 -0.82
C PHE A 41 -0.37 -5.19 -2.01
N TYR A 42 0.63 -6.05 -1.91
CA TYR A 42 0.93 -6.99 -2.98
C TYR A 42 -0.09 -8.10 -3.13
N THR A 43 -0.83 -8.44 -2.06
CA THR A 43 -2.02 -9.30 -2.18
C THR A 43 -3.06 -8.66 -3.09
N LYS A 44 -3.33 -7.36 -2.92
CA LYS A 44 -4.25 -6.61 -3.80
C LYS A 44 -3.72 -6.49 -5.23
N ILE A 45 -2.42 -6.22 -5.40
CA ILE A 45 -1.79 -6.15 -6.73
C ILE A 45 -1.95 -7.46 -7.51
N ARG A 46 -1.76 -8.62 -6.86
CA ARG A 46 -1.93 -9.93 -7.53
C ARG A 46 -3.37 -10.20 -7.95
N GLN A 47 -4.35 -9.64 -7.26
CA GLN A 47 -5.78 -9.79 -7.57
C GLN A 47 -6.29 -8.76 -8.58
N ASP A 48 -5.49 -7.73 -8.84
CA ASP A 48 -5.86 -6.64 -9.73
C ASP A 48 -5.76 -7.05 -11.20
N SER A 49 -6.84 -6.86 -11.97
CA SER A 49 -6.93 -7.34 -13.35
C SER A 49 -5.98 -6.63 -14.33
N GLU A 50 -5.48 -5.44 -13.99
CA GLU A 50 -4.61 -4.66 -14.87
C GLU A 50 -3.16 -4.64 -14.37
N LEU A 51 -2.96 -4.46 -13.06
CA LEU A 51 -1.63 -4.49 -12.45
C LEU A 51 -1.09 -5.91 -12.32
N GLY A 52 -1.92 -6.88 -11.96
CA GLY A 52 -1.51 -8.27 -11.78
C GLY A 52 -0.68 -8.80 -12.95
N PRO A 53 -1.18 -8.74 -14.20
CA PRO A 53 -0.44 -9.19 -15.38
C PRO A 53 0.90 -8.48 -15.59
N VAL A 54 1.02 -7.18 -15.29
CA VAL A 54 2.29 -6.43 -15.41
C VAL A 54 3.32 -6.94 -14.40
N PHE A 55 2.89 -7.14 -13.15
CA PHE A 55 3.76 -7.66 -12.11
C PHE A 55 4.13 -9.13 -12.36
N GLU A 56 3.19 -9.98 -12.76
CA GLU A 56 3.47 -11.39 -13.10
C GLU A 56 4.39 -11.53 -14.32
N GLY A 57 4.23 -10.68 -15.34
CA GLY A 57 5.13 -10.64 -16.49
C GLY A 57 6.57 -10.23 -16.15
N THR A 58 6.78 -9.53 -15.02
CA THR A 58 8.08 -9.02 -14.58
C THR A 58 8.72 -9.87 -13.49
N ILE A 59 7.94 -10.33 -12.52
CA ILE A 59 8.39 -11.09 -11.34
C ILE A 59 8.30 -12.60 -11.61
N GLY A 60 7.29 -13.04 -12.37
CA GLY A 60 6.91 -14.44 -12.50
C GLY A 60 5.64 -14.77 -11.72
N VAL A 61 5.12 -15.98 -11.94
CA VAL A 61 3.88 -16.48 -11.30
C VAL A 61 4.16 -17.40 -10.10
N ASP A 62 5.42 -17.79 -9.89
CA ASP A 62 5.80 -18.73 -8.82
C ASP A 62 6.00 -18.03 -7.46
N GLU A 63 5.65 -18.73 -6.38
CA GLU A 63 5.74 -18.18 -5.02
C GLU A 63 7.16 -17.85 -4.58
N ALA A 64 8.19 -18.50 -5.14
CA ALA A 64 9.57 -18.22 -4.76
C ALA A 64 10.04 -16.86 -5.32
N SER A 65 9.65 -16.52 -6.55
CA SER A 65 9.90 -15.22 -7.16
C SER A 65 9.15 -14.10 -6.43
N TRP A 66 7.88 -14.32 -6.09
CA TRP A 66 7.10 -13.38 -5.28
C TRP A 66 7.69 -13.18 -3.89
N LYS A 67 8.10 -14.24 -3.19
CA LYS A 67 8.76 -14.13 -1.89
C LYS A 67 10.05 -13.30 -1.97
N LYS A 68 10.87 -13.50 -3.02
CA LYS A 68 12.07 -12.68 -3.24
C LYS A 68 11.72 -11.21 -3.46
N HIS A 69 10.70 -10.93 -4.26
CA HIS A 69 10.23 -9.56 -4.52
C HIS A 69 9.76 -8.87 -3.23
N LEU A 70 8.96 -9.55 -2.41
CA LEU A 70 8.47 -9.00 -1.14
C LEU A 70 9.60 -8.63 -0.18
N LEU A 71 10.66 -9.45 -0.08
CA LEU A 71 11.83 -9.12 0.74
C LEU A 71 12.49 -7.80 0.30
N ILE A 72 12.65 -7.61 -1.01
CA ILE A 72 13.19 -6.36 -1.58
C ILE A 72 12.28 -5.17 -1.22
N MET A 73 10.96 -5.37 -1.25
CA MET A 73 9.99 -4.32 -0.94
C MET A 73 9.96 -3.95 0.54
N TYR A 74 10.19 -4.89 1.46
CA TYR A 74 10.37 -4.56 2.88
C TYR A 74 11.62 -3.70 3.08
N ASP A 75 12.75 -4.08 2.48
CA ASP A 75 14.00 -3.32 2.56
C ASP A 75 13.85 -1.92 1.95
N PHE A 76 13.15 -1.82 0.81
CA PHE A 76 12.85 -0.56 0.13
C PHE A 76 12.05 0.37 1.05
N TRP A 77 10.89 -0.07 1.55
CA TRP A 77 10.04 0.77 2.38
C TRP A 77 10.66 1.08 3.75
N SER A 78 11.43 0.17 4.33
CA SER A 78 12.23 0.46 5.52
C SER A 78 13.27 1.55 5.24
N SER A 79 13.94 1.51 4.09
CA SER A 79 14.91 2.57 3.75
C SER A 79 14.24 3.92 3.55
N ILE A 80 13.05 3.96 2.97
CA ILE A 80 12.30 5.20 2.73
C ILE A 80 11.72 5.77 4.04
N MET A 81 11.14 4.94 4.89
CA MET A 81 10.36 5.40 6.05
C MET A 81 11.18 5.45 7.33
N LEU A 82 12.14 4.56 7.49
CA LEU A 82 12.99 4.44 8.69
C LEU A 82 14.44 4.86 8.44
N THR A 83 14.81 5.20 7.20
CA THR A 83 16.20 5.56 6.84
C THR A 83 17.20 4.45 7.21
N SER A 84 16.77 3.19 7.11
CA SER A 84 17.59 2.03 7.53
C SER A 84 18.76 1.73 6.59
N GLY A 85 18.71 2.21 5.34
CA GLY A 85 19.75 1.96 4.33
C GLY A 85 19.81 0.51 3.82
N ARG A 86 18.80 -0.33 4.06
CA ARG A 86 18.82 -1.74 3.66
C ARG A 86 18.66 -1.96 2.14
N TYR A 87 17.98 -1.03 1.47
CA TYR A 87 17.80 -1.08 0.03
C TYR A 87 18.92 -0.36 -0.71
N HIS A 88 19.60 -1.09 -1.58
CA HIS A 88 20.76 -0.62 -2.34
C HIS A 88 20.51 -0.58 -3.86
N GLY A 89 19.25 -0.79 -4.28
CA GLY A 89 18.88 -0.82 -5.69
C GLY A 89 18.67 0.58 -6.28
N ASN A 90 18.50 0.63 -7.60
CA ASN A 90 18.08 1.83 -8.31
C ASN A 90 16.65 1.63 -8.86
N PRO A 91 15.62 2.21 -8.22
CA PRO A 91 14.23 2.02 -8.63
C PRO A 91 13.98 2.49 -10.06
N HIS A 92 14.54 3.63 -10.48
CA HIS A 92 14.36 4.15 -11.84
C HIS A 92 14.85 3.16 -12.89
N GLN A 93 16.07 2.63 -12.72
CA GLN A 93 16.63 1.65 -13.66
C GLN A 93 15.78 0.37 -13.71
N LYS A 94 15.23 -0.07 -12.57
CA LYS A 94 14.37 -1.25 -12.53
C LYS A 94 13.06 -1.03 -13.30
N HIS A 95 12.42 0.12 -13.17
CA HIS A 95 11.17 0.44 -13.86
C HIS A 95 11.39 0.74 -15.36
N GLN A 96 12.55 1.29 -15.73
CA GLN A 96 12.96 1.47 -17.14
C GLN A 96 13.07 0.19 -17.95
N ASN A 97 13.39 -0.92 -17.27
CA ASN A 97 13.58 -2.22 -17.90
C ASN A 97 12.28 -3.02 -18.01
N ILE A 98 11.17 -2.52 -17.44
CA ILE A 98 9.85 -3.13 -17.60
C ILE A 98 9.37 -2.85 -19.04
N PRO A 99 8.80 -3.85 -19.74
CA PRO A 99 8.13 -3.60 -21.02
C PRO A 99 7.12 -2.45 -20.92
N ALA A 100 6.90 -1.72 -22.01
CA ALA A 100 5.97 -0.58 -22.01
C ALA A 100 4.59 -0.99 -21.47
N PHE A 101 4.05 -0.18 -20.58
CA PHE A 101 2.75 -0.35 -19.95
C PHE A 101 2.02 1.00 -19.90
N ASP A 102 0.71 0.98 -19.72
CA ASP A 102 -0.05 2.23 -19.62
C ASP A 102 0.35 3.02 -18.37
N ILE A 103 0.81 4.26 -18.56
CA ILE A 103 1.22 5.16 -17.48
C ILE A 103 0.09 5.42 -16.45
N GLN A 104 -1.17 5.27 -16.84
CA GLN A 104 -2.33 5.38 -15.95
C GLN A 104 -2.35 4.29 -14.87
N LEU A 105 -1.64 3.17 -15.07
CA LEU A 105 -1.50 2.14 -14.06
C LEU A 105 -0.80 2.62 -12.79
N PHE A 106 0.00 3.69 -12.85
CA PHE A 106 0.52 4.32 -11.63
C PHE A 106 -0.58 4.88 -10.75
N ASP A 107 -1.64 5.44 -11.33
CA ASP A 107 -2.75 6.02 -10.54
C ASP A 107 -3.55 4.89 -9.88
N ARG A 108 -3.73 3.77 -10.59
CA ARG A 108 -4.30 2.54 -10.03
C ARG A 108 -3.46 1.97 -8.89
N TRP A 109 -2.14 1.89 -9.08
CA TRP A 109 -1.19 1.46 -8.06
C TRP A 109 -1.24 2.36 -6.83
N LEU A 110 -1.28 3.69 -7.01
CA LEU A 110 -1.37 4.67 -5.93
C LEU A 110 -2.68 4.56 -5.16
N ASN A 111 -3.79 4.30 -5.85
CA ASN A 111 -5.09 4.11 -5.21
C ASN A 111 -5.09 2.86 -4.32
N LEU A 112 -4.62 1.71 -4.82
CA LEU A 112 -4.51 0.49 -4.03
C LEU A 112 -3.54 0.66 -2.85
N PHE A 113 -2.43 1.36 -3.06
CA PHE A 113 -1.46 1.62 -2.00
C PHE A 113 -2.04 2.52 -0.91
N SER A 114 -2.77 3.57 -1.30
CA SER A 114 -3.45 4.48 -0.37
C SER A 114 -4.53 3.77 0.44
N GLU A 115 -5.36 2.95 -0.21
CA GLU A 115 -6.37 2.14 0.46
C GLU A 115 -5.72 1.22 1.50
N THR A 116 -4.68 0.48 1.10
CA THR A 116 -3.94 -0.42 2.01
C THR A 116 -3.31 0.33 3.18
N ALA A 117 -2.70 1.50 2.93
CA ALA A 117 -2.13 2.32 3.98
C ALA A 117 -3.19 2.74 5.01
N HIS A 118 -4.39 3.11 4.56
CA HIS A 118 -5.49 3.46 5.45
C HIS A 118 -6.09 2.25 6.16
N GLU A 119 -6.02 1.03 5.61
CA GLU A 119 -6.44 -0.19 6.30
C GLU A 119 -5.48 -0.57 7.43
N VAL A 120 -4.17 -0.48 7.17
CA VAL A 120 -3.12 -0.94 8.09
C VAL A 120 -2.79 0.10 9.17
N HIS A 121 -2.79 1.38 8.83
CA HIS A 121 -2.27 2.44 9.69
C HIS A 121 -3.32 3.48 10.07
N ASP A 122 -3.12 4.16 11.20
CA ASP A 122 -3.93 5.33 11.52
C ASP A 122 -3.77 6.43 10.45
N PHE A 123 -4.69 7.39 10.43
CA PHE A 123 -4.71 8.45 9.41
C PHE A 123 -3.37 9.20 9.29
N ARG A 124 -2.70 9.45 10.42
CA ARG A 124 -1.45 10.21 10.45
C ARG A 124 -0.31 9.42 9.81
N ILE A 125 -0.20 8.13 10.09
CA ILE A 125 0.85 7.28 9.52
C ILE A 125 0.52 6.93 8.06
N ALA A 126 -0.73 6.59 7.75
CA ALA A 126 -1.19 6.31 6.39
C ALA A 126 -0.86 7.49 5.44
N LYS A 127 -1.14 8.72 5.88
CA LYS A 127 -0.82 9.93 5.10
C LYS A 127 0.68 10.04 4.76
N GLN A 128 1.57 9.66 5.67
CA GLN A 128 3.01 9.70 5.38
C GLN A 128 3.40 8.72 4.29
N TYR A 129 2.84 7.52 4.30
CA TYR A 129 3.05 6.53 3.22
C TYR A 129 2.51 7.03 1.88
N VAL A 130 1.30 7.59 1.86
CA VAL A 130 0.68 8.14 0.65
C VAL A 130 1.50 9.30 0.07
N ASP A 131 1.90 10.27 0.90
CA ASP A 131 2.69 11.41 0.44
C ASP A 131 4.07 10.99 -0.09
N ARG A 132 4.64 9.88 0.41
CA ARG A 132 5.91 9.32 -0.07
C ARG A 132 5.71 8.54 -1.36
N SER A 133 4.66 7.72 -1.45
CA SER A 133 4.38 6.89 -2.62
C SER A 133 4.07 7.74 -3.85
N GLN A 134 3.33 8.85 -3.68
CA GLN A 134 3.04 9.82 -4.75
C GLN A 134 4.33 10.42 -5.33
N ARG A 135 5.22 10.92 -4.48
CA ARG A 135 6.52 11.49 -4.92
C ARG A 135 7.40 10.46 -5.64
N ILE A 136 7.41 9.22 -5.16
CA ILE A 136 8.13 8.13 -5.83
C ILE A 136 7.51 7.85 -7.20
N ALA A 137 6.19 7.73 -7.29
CA ALA A 137 5.50 7.50 -8.55
C ALA A 137 5.74 8.63 -9.56
N GLU A 138 5.63 9.90 -9.15
CA GLU A 138 5.96 11.06 -9.99
C GLU A 138 7.39 10.98 -10.54
N SER A 139 8.35 10.65 -9.68
CA SER A 139 9.75 10.47 -10.07
C SER A 139 9.90 9.33 -11.10
N LEU A 140 9.26 8.18 -10.85
CA LEU A 140 9.35 7.01 -11.73
C LEU A 140 8.68 7.25 -13.10
N LYS A 141 7.55 7.98 -13.15
CA LYS A 141 6.86 8.37 -14.39
C LYS A 141 7.79 9.10 -15.36
N LEU A 142 8.77 9.85 -14.87
CA LEU A 142 9.75 10.54 -15.72
C LEU A 142 10.79 9.62 -16.35
N SER A 143 10.91 8.38 -15.85
CA SER A 143 11.94 7.44 -16.27
C SER A 143 11.43 6.29 -17.15
N VAL A 144 10.14 5.98 -17.11
CA VAL A 144 9.55 4.88 -17.90
C VAL A 144 9.26 5.32 -19.34
N LYS A 145 9.17 4.34 -20.25
CA LYS A 145 9.00 4.56 -21.70
C LYS A 145 7.52 4.60 -22.09
#